data_AF-A0A1I3B867-F1
#
_entry.id   AF-A0A1I3B867-F1
#
_cell.length_a   1.000
_cell.length_b   1.000
_cell.length_c   1.000
_cell.angle_alpha   90.00
_cell.angle_beta   90.00
_cell.angle_gamma   90.00
#
_symmetry.space_group_name_H-M   'P 1'
#
loop_
_entity.id
_entity.type
_entity.pdbx_description
1 polymer ?
#
loop_
_entity_poly.entity_id
_entity_poly.type
_entity_poly.pdbx_seq_one_letter_code
_entity_poly.pdbx_strand_id
1 'polypeptide(L)'
;MLKYPITVSIDTNIFDSTQYDLSENSKLSILLNYVNNGKISVVLSNVVYGEVQAHAKKFGTEIYTKINQNKTNIRKQLSDNILRTVNLESFLDIPTEEELIKRFEENILAYMNKVCSEILDFSFVDLNEIFKDYFNIEFPFEDGRKRKEFPDAFIVNQIKNRFPDNDSVIILSSDDGLIKGLQRNRKYTILNSLDELFNMITADEKELENVKRLLQNLNNRIDEEITNYIKEHQDINVIGTYHDGKGLVYGHDYFETYLNSINNVKHYVHIIDAIEEDCAIVTLVLKADIEMNCYYKDYDNAPFDSETDDYVFVDTVHVIEKHSVNHACRIKIYFKDNSISVLPFTLHLGGDSRQSVEEIDDYEEDDDDYRLDIINQDRESFGLHPLDQFDDYLEEKVRDSDMNNTIIEAFKDYTKVSNLFENLAGICDDIIDIMNKGTSEQKQKILNGLDRYLNKEKITKYIMPDTYSEECIKEWLNKLYDFSSSISEEITEVPDDLELGKSYLIKGIDDQLEISLAPFNNHVMSENDKEWIDINVKTNNGKEASGNIELTVGFHEVDFDMNAGDASPDEIEFRYDDIIILINDFVREQNEIKQEYEKLYEALEKATEN
;
A
#
# COMPACT_ATOMS: atom_id res chain seq x y z
N MET A 1 0.54 2.48 -15.63
CA MET A 1 0.01 1.12 -15.80
C MET A 1 -0.15 0.80 -17.28
N LEU A 2 0.35 -0.36 -17.71
CA LEU A 2 0.13 -0.85 -19.07
C LEU A 2 -1.35 -1.21 -19.28
N LYS A 3 -1.95 -0.72 -20.36
CA LYS A 3 -3.32 -1.10 -20.74
C LYS A 3 -3.29 -2.44 -21.46
N TYR A 4 -3.77 -3.48 -20.81
CA TYR A 4 -3.85 -4.83 -21.38
C TYR A 4 -5.15 -5.01 -22.22
N PRO A 5 -5.10 -5.77 -23.33
CA PRO A 5 -3.89 -6.36 -23.92
C PRO A 5 -2.99 -5.29 -24.55
N ILE A 6 -1.69 -5.42 -24.34
CA ILE A 6 -0.69 -4.58 -25.01
C ILE A 6 -0.62 -5.04 -26.46
N THR A 7 -0.77 -4.10 -27.38
CA THR A 7 -0.63 -4.41 -28.82
C THR A 7 0.84 -4.39 -29.20
N VAL A 8 1.33 -5.50 -29.77
CA VAL A 8 2.75 -5.69 -30.12
C VAL A 8 2.86 -6.10 -31.59
N SER A 9 3.75 -5.44 -32.33
CA SER A 9 4.18 -5.86 -33.66
C SER A 9 5.61 -6.36 -33.59
N ILE A 10 5.87 -7.54 -34.16
CA ILE A 10 7.16 -8.23 -34.06
C ILE A 10 7.77 -8.34 -35.45
N ASP A 11 9.02 -7.92 -35.59
CA ASP A 11 9.80 -8.04 -36.81
C ASP A 11 10.45 -9.43 -36.94
N THR A 12 10.80 -9.83 -38.16
CA THR A 12 11.37 -11.14 -38.50
C THR A 12 12.67 -11.39 -37.74
N ASN A 13 13.50 -10.36 -37.54
CA ASN A 13 14.78 -10.46 -36.84
C ASN A 13 14.61 -10.95 -35.38
N ILE A 14 13.49 -10.62 -34.73
CA ILE A 14 13.19 -11.05 -33.36
C ILE A 14 12.90 -12.55 -33.34
N PHE A 15 12.12 -13.06 -34.30
CA PHE A 15 11.90 -14.51 -34.45
C PHE A 15 13.21 -15.24 -34.72
N ASP A 16 14.02 -14.74 -35.66
CA ASP A 16 15.33 -15.32 -35.98
C ASP A 16 16.24 -15.40 -34.74
N SER A 17 16.24 -14.37 -33.89
CA SER A 17 17.05 -14.33 -32.66
C SER A 17 16.71 -15.45 -31.66
N THR A 18 15.49 -15.98 -31.70
CA THR A 18 15.05 -17.08 -30.83
C THR A 18 15.44 -18.46 -31.33
N GLN A 19 16.02 -18.54 -32.54
CA GLN A 19 16.29 -19.81 -33.25
C GLN A 19 15.05 -20.69 -33.40
N TYR A 20 13.85 -20.09 -33.36
CA TYR A 20 12.57 -20.79 -33.49
C TYR A 20 12.37 -21.89 -32.43
N ASP A 21 12.99 -21.77 -31.26
CA ASP A 21 12.79 -22.70 -30.16
C ASP A 21 11.36 -22.57 -29.60
N LEU A 22 10.61 -23.68 -29.65
CA LEU A 22 9.23 -23.80 -29.14
C LEU A 22 9.16 -24.69 -27.88
N SER A 23 10.29 -24.95 -27.23
CA SER A 23 10.32 -25.70 -25.96
C SER A 23 9.55 -24.97 -24.86
N GLU A 24 9.10 -25.69 -23.83
CA GLU A 24 8.20 -25.16 -22.77
C GLU A 24 8.74 -23.89 -22.08
N ASN A 25 10.06 -23.72 -22.00
CA ASN A 25 10.71 -22.58 -21.35
C ASN A 25 11.36 -21.59 -22.34
N SER A 26 11.09 -21.74 -23.64
CA SER A 26 11.60 -20.83 -24.66
C SER A 26 10.92 -19.47 -24.60
N LYS A 27 11.58 -18.44 -25.15
CA LYS A 27 11.01 -17.08 -25.25
C LYS A 27 9.70 -17.05 -26.05
N LEU A 28 9.59 -17.90 -27.08
CA LEU A 28 8.38 -18.01 -27.90
C LEU A 28 7.23 -18.65 -27.12
N SER A 29 7.50 -19.64 -26.26
CA SER A 29 6.49 -20.21 -25.35
C SER A 29 6.05 -19.22 -24.29
N ILE A 30 6.96 -18.42 -23.74
CA ILE A 30 6.63 -17.33 -22.80
C ILE A 30 5.73 -16.29 -23.48
N LEU A 31 6.06 -15.87 -24.71
CA LEU A 31 5.22 -14.97 -25.50
C LEU A 31 3.82 -15.55 -25.69
N LEU A 32 3.71 -16.82 -26.07
CA LEU A 32 2.43 -17.50 -26.24
C LEU A 32 1.62 -17.55 -24.94
N ASN A 33 2.28 -17.76 -23.80
CA ASN A 33 1.61 -17.72 -22.48
C ASN A 33 1.01 -16.35 -22.19
N TYR A 34 1.75 -15.26 -22.46
CA TYR A 34 1.22 -13.90 -22.30
C TYR A 34 0.07 -13.60 -23.26
N VAL A 35 0.10 -14.13 -24.50
CA VAL A 35 -1.01 -14.03 -25.45
C VAL A 35 -2.24 -14.78 -24.95
N ASN A 36 -2.08 -16.04 -24.53
CA ASN A 36 -3.18 -16.87 -24.01
C ASN A 36 -3.83 -16.26 -22.74
N ASN A 37 -3.04 -15.55 -21.93
CA ASN A 37 -3.50 -14.85 -20.74
C ASN A 37 -4.11 -13.47 -21.04
N GLY A 38 -4.24 -13.08 -22.31
CA GLY A 38 -4.82 -11.79 -22.73
C GLY A 38 -3.96 -10.57 -22.39
N LYS A 39 -2.67 -10.76 -22.11
CA LYS A 39 -1.72 -9.68 -21.80
C LYS A 39 -1.13 -9.07 -23.06
N ILE A 40 -0.88 -9.87 -24.09
CA ILE A 40 -0.32 -9.40 -25.36
C ILE A 40 -1.28 -9.72 -26.50
N SER A 41 -1.49 -8.76 -27.38
CA SER A 41 -2.13 -8.96 -28.69
C SER A 41 -1.08 -8.76 -29.78
N VAL A 42 -0.71 -9.83 -30.49
CA VAL A 42 0.33 -9.75 -31.52
C VAL A 42 -0.29 -9.47 -32.90
N VAL A 43 0.08 -8.32 -33.46
CA VAL A 43 -0.29 -7.90 -34.81
C VAL A 43 0.93 -8.05 -35.72
N LEU A 44 0.79 -8.78 -36.82
CA LEU A 44 1.93 -9.05 -37.72
C LEU A 44 1.64 -8.57 -39.12
N SER A 45 2.67 -8.05 -39.80
CA SER A 45 2.61 -7.88 -41.25
C SER A 45 2.62 -9.24 -41.95
N ASN A 46 1.84 -9.36 -43.03
CA ASN A 46 1.93 -10.50 -43.94
C ASN A 46 3.32 -10.65 -44.59
N VAL A 47 4.11 -9.57 -44.66
CA VAL A 47 5.52 -9.58 -45.08
C VAL A 47 6.35 -10.35 -44.06
N VAL A 48 6.27 -9.99 -42.77
CA VAL A 48 6.94 -10.71 -41.67
C VAL A 48 6.54 -12.18 -41.66
N TYR A 49 5.25 -12.48 -41.81
CA TYR A 49 4.76 -13.86 -41.88
C TYR A 49 5.43 -14.67 -43.01
N GLY A 50 5.56 -14.06 -44.19
CA GLY A 50 6.23 -14.68 -45.34
C GLY A 50 7.73 -14.85 -45.15
N GLU A 51 8.38 -13.89 -44.51
CA GLU A 51 9.82 -13.96 -44.19
C GLU A 51 10.11 -15.05 -43.16
N VAL A 52 9.34 -15.13 -42.08
CA VAL A 52 9.43 -16.20 -41.07
C VAL A 52 9.26 -17.57 -41.73
N GLN A 53 8.29 -17.73 -42.64
CA GLN A 53 8.11 -18.99 -43.36
C GLN A 53 9.34 -19.35 -44.23
N ALA A 54 9.88 -18.37 -44.96
CA ALA A 54 11.07 -18.57 -45.80
C ALA A 54 12.32 -18.89 -44.97
N HIS A 55 12.50 -18.22 -43.84
CA HIS A 55 13.60 -18.44 -42.91
C HIS A 55 13.48 -19.80 -42.22
N ALA A 56 12.27 -20.21 -41.81
CA ALA A 56 12.02 -21.53 -41.24
C ALA A 56 12.40 -22.66 -42.22
N LYS A 57 12.04 -22.52 -43.50
CA LYS A 57 12.44 -23.47 -44.55
C LYS A 57 13.96 -23.58 -44.69
N LYS A 58 14.62 -22.43 -44.74
CA LYS A 58 16.09 -22.34 -44.85
C LYS A 58 16.75 -22.99 -43.63
N PHE A 59 16.25 -22.69 -42.43
CA PHE A 59 16.75 -23.26 -41.18
C PHE A 59 16.57 -24.78 -41.13
N GLY A 60 15.41 -25.31 -41.55
CA GLY A 60 15.18 -26.75 -41.69
C GLY A 60 16.15 -27.43 -42.66
N THR A 61 16.44 -26.79 -43.79
CA THR A 61 17.43 -27.25 -44.79
C THR A 61 18.84 -27.32 -44.17
N GLU A 62 19.22 -26.29 -43.41
CA GLU A 62 20.52 -26.21 -42.73
C GLU A 62 20.66 -27.30 -41.65
N ILE A 63 19.60 -27.54 -40.86
CA ILE A 63 19.55 -28.63 -39.87
C ILE A 63 19.71 -29.98 -40.57
N TYR A 64 18.92 -30.25 -41.61
CA TYR A 64 18.99 -31.50 -42.34
C TYR A 64 20.39 -31.75 -42.91
N THR A 65 21.00 -30.72 -43.51
CA THR A 65 22.35 -30.79 -44.06
C THR A 65 23.37 -31.20 -42.98
N LYS A 66 23.31 -30.59 -41.80
CA LYS A 66 24.19 -30.94 -40.66
C LYS A 66 23.95 -32.38 -40.17
N ILE A 67 22.68 -32.78 -40.03
CA ILE A 67 22.31 -34.14 -39.62
C ILE A 67 22.84 -35.18 -40.63
N ASN A 68 22.64 -34.95 -41.93
CA ASN A 68 23.01 -35.88 -42.98
C ASN A 68 24.55 -35.99 -43.15
N GLN A 69 25.28 -34.88 -42.99
CA GLN A 69 26.74 -34.89 -42.92
C GLN A 69 27.24 -35.77 -41.75
N ASN A 70 26.66 -35.61 -40.57
CA ASN A 70 27.00 -36.42 -39.40
C ASN A 70 26.63 -37.91 -39.60
N LYS A 71 25.45 -38.20 -40.16
CA LYS A 71 25.02 -39.57 -40.51
C LYS A 71 26.04 -40.25 -41.44
N THR A 72 26.50 -39.53 -42.46
CA THR A 72 27.49 -40.02 -43.41
C THR A 72 28.84 -40.29 -42.73
N ASN A 73 29.26 -39.42 -41.81
CA ASN A 73 30.51 -39.60 -41.06
C ASN A 73 30.45 -40.80 -40.09
N ILE A 74 29.33 -41.00 -39.39
CA ILE A 74 29.12 -42.14 -38.49
C ILE A 74 29.15 -43.45 -39.28
N ARG A 75 28.48 -43.52 -40.43
CA ARG A 75 28.45 -44.72 -41.29
C ARG A 75 29.81 -45.11 -41.89
N LYS A 76 30.77 -44.18 -41.96
CA LYS A 76 32.15 -44.50 -42.36
C LYS A 76 32.91 -45.26 -41.26
N GLN A 77 32.48 -45.15 -39.99
CA GLN A 77 33.20 -45.68 -38.83
C GLN A 77 32.48 -46.86 -38.17
N LEU A 78 31.14 -46.86 -38.19
CA LEU A 78 30.30 -47.84 -37.51
C LEU A 78 29.35 -48.51 -38.50
N SER A 79 29.14 -49.82 -38.33
CA SER A 79 28.11 -50.56 -39.07
C SER A 79 26.73 -50.39 -38.42
N ASP A 80 25.68 -50.54 -39.22
CA ASP A 80 24.28 -50.47 -38.73
C ASP A 80 24.00 -51.47 -37.58
N ASN A 81 24.67 -52.63 -37.57
CA ASN A 81 24.56 -53.60 -36.48
C ASN A 81 25.14 -53.09 -35.16
N ILE A 82 26.23 -52.33 -35.19
CA ILE A 82 26.83 -51.77 -33.98
C ILE A 82 25.88 -50.73 -33.39
N LEU A 83 25.29 -49.87 -34.23
CA LEU A 83 24.31 -48.87 -33.80
C LEU A 83 23.11 -49.48 -33.08
N ARG A 84 22.59 -50.62 -33.59
CA ARG A 84 21.52 -51.38 -32.92
C ARG A 84 21.95 -51.95 -31.57
N THR A 85 23.15 -52.56 -31.50
CA THR A 85 23.66 -53.15 -30.25
C THR A 85 23.87 -52.14 -29.13
N VAL A 86 24.16 -50.87 -29.45
CA VAL A 86 24.35 -49.79 -28.47
C VAL A 86 23.10 -48.92 -28.26
N ASN A 87 21.93 -49.37 -28.73
CA ASN A 87 20.65 -48.64 -28.64
C ASN A 87 20.66 -47.25 -29.31
N LEU A 88 21.40 -47.09 -30.41
CA LEU A 88 21.46 -45.87 -31.24
C LEU A 88 20.83 -46.06 -32.62
N GLU A 89 19.90 -47.00 -32.75
CA GLU A 89 19.19 -47.30 -33.99
C GLU A 89 18.34 -46.14 -34.52
N SER A 90 17.94 -45.19 -33.67
CA SER A 90 17.23 -43.96 -34.05
C SER A 90 17.99 -43.07 -35.05
N PHE A 91 19.33 -43.18 -35.12
CA PHE A 91 20.14 -42.52 -36.15
C PHE A 91 19.92 -43.09 -37.56
N LEU A 92 19.32 -44.28 -37.68
CA LEU A 92 18.98 -44.89 -38.95
C LEU A 92 17.69 -44.29 -39.52
N ASP A 93 16.75 -43.93 -38.64
CA ASP A 93 15.37 -43.50 -38.93
C ASP A 93 15.19 -41.97 -39.01
N ILE A 94 16.24 -41.26 -39.43
CA ILE A 94 16.16 -39.82 -39.68
C ILE A 94 15.20 -39.57 -40.87
N PRO A 95 14.22 -38.65 -40.74
CA PRO A 95 13.30 -38.31 -41.81
C PRO A 95 14.01 -37.78 -43.07
N THR A 96 13.32 -37.82 -44.20
CA THR A 96 13.79 -37.17 -45.43
C THR A 96 13.86 -35.65 -45.27
N GLU A 97 14.61 -34.99 -46.15
CA GLU A 97 14.73 -33.52 -46.15
C GLU A 97 13.35 -32.85 -46.25
N GLU A 98 12.52 -33.33 -47.17
CA GLU A 98 11.15 -32.83 -47.38
C GLU A 98 10.28 -33.02 -46.13
N GLU A 99 10.35 -34.18 -45.48
CA GLU A 99 9.59 -34.45 -44.25
C GLU A 99 10.04 -33.58 -43.08
N LEU A 100 11.35 -33.37 -42.91
CA LEU A 100 11.89 -32.54 -41.83
C LEU A 100 11.48 -31.08 -42.02
N ILE A 101 11.71 -30.54 -43.22
CA ILE A 101 11.33 -29.16 -43.57
C ILE A 101 9.83 -28.97 -43.38
N LYS A 102 9.01 -29.89 -43.90
CA LYS A 102 7.55 -29.82 -43.76
C LYS A 102 7.12 -29.82 -42.30
N ARG A 103 7.65 -30.73 -41.47
CA ARG A 103 7.33 -30.76 -40.03
C ARG A 103 7.72 -29.47 -39.33
N PHE A 104 8.87 -28.90 -39.68
CA PHE A 104 9.34 -27.65 -39.09
C PHE A 104 8.46 -26.46 -39.50
N GLU A 105 8.16 -26.33 -40.79
CA GLU A 105 7.24 -25.31 -41.33
C GLU A 105 5.85 -25.42 -40.68
N GLU A 106 5.28 -26.63 -40.62
CA GLU A 106 3.96 -26.87 -40.00
C GLU A 106 3.95 -26.44 -38.52
N ASN A 107 5.01 -26.72 -37.77
CA ASN A 107 5.11 -26.33 -36.36
C ASN A 107 5.20 -24.81 -36.19
N ILE A 108 6.01 -24.12 -37.01
CA ILE A 108 6.14 -22.65 -36.94
C ILE A 108 4.86 -21.97 -37.38
N LEU A 109 4.21 -22.43 -38.45
CA LEU A 109 2.93 -21.88 -38.90
C LEU A 109 1.83 -22.11 -37.86
N ALA A 110 1.78 -23.29 -37.25
CA ALA A 110 0.86 -23.57 -36.15
C ALA A 110 1.10 -22.66 -34.94
N TYR A 111 2.37 -22.33 -34.65
CA TYR A 111 2.71 -21.35 -33.61
C TYR A 111 2.26 -19.94 -33.98
N MET A 112 2.58 -19.46 -35.19
CA MET A 112 2.22 -18.12 -35.66
C MET A 112 0.70 -17.92 -35.63
N ASN A 113 -0.07 -18.93 -36.01
CA ASN A 113 -1.54 -18.89 -35.96
C ASN A 113 -2.10 -18.85 -34.53
N LYS A 114 -1.35 -19.31 -33.52
CA LYS A 114 -1.75 -19.24 -32.11
C LYS A 114 -1.41 -17.89 -31.48
N VAL A 115 -0.24 -17.34 -31.83
CA VAL A 115 0.26 -16.08 -31.26
C VAL A 115 -0.38 -14.86 -31.92
N CYS A 116 -0.59 -14.88 -33.24
CA CYS A 116 -1.03 -13.74 -34.01
C CYS A 116 -2.54 -13.54 -33.90
N SER A 117 -2.97 -12.40 -33.40
CA SER A 117 -4.38 -12.00 -33.31
C SER A 117 -4.87 -11.32 -34.59
N GLU A 118 -3.99 -10.62 -35.32
CA GLU A 118 -4.30 -9.88 -36.54
C GLU A 118 -3.13 -9.91 -37.51
N ILE A 119 -3.40 -10.24 -38.78
CA ILE A 119 -2.42 -10.15 -39.87
C ILE A 119 -2.76 -8.92 -40.73
N LEU A 120 -1.84 -7.97 -40.80
CA LEU A 120 -1.92 -6.82 -41.69
C LEU A 120 -1.59 -7.27 -43.10
N ASP A 121 -2.62 -7.35 -43.94
CA ASP A 121 -2.45 -7.66 -45.35
C ASP A 121 -2.10 -6.41 -46.17
N PHE A 122 -2.03 -6.55 -47.50
CA PHE A 122 -1.67 -5.45 -48.38
C PHE A 122 -2.75 -4.37 -48.54
N SER A 123 -3.94 -4.51 -47.93
CA SER A 123 -4.95 -3.44 -47.92
C SER A 123 -4.51 -2.22 -47.09
N PHE A 124 -3.61 -2.44 -46.12
CA PHE A 124 -3.00 -1.38 -45.32
C PHE A 124 -1.80 -0.72 -46.01
N VAL A 125 -1.56 -0.97 -47.29
CA VAL A 125 -0.42 -0.42 -48.03
C VAL A 125 -0.87 0.66 -49.02
N ASP A 126 -0.30 1.86 -48.90
CA ASP A 126 -0.33 2.89 -49.95
C ASP A 126 0.94 2.82 -50.80
N LEU A 127 0.79 2.26 -52.01
CA LEU A 127 1.88 2.16 -52.96
C LEU A 127 2.44 3.53 -53.39
N ASN A 128 1.60 4.57 -53.45
CA ASN A 128 2.07 5.90 -53.84
C ASN A 128 2.99 6.49 -52.77
N GLU A 129 2.66 6.27 -51.50
CA GLU A 129 3.50 6.68 -50.37
C GLU A 129 4.84 5.94 -50.39
N ILE A 130 4.82 4.62 -50.56
CA ILE A 130 6.06 3.81 -50.64
C ILE A 130 6.97 4.30 -51.78
N PHE A 131 6.43 4.53 -52.98
CA PHE A 131 7.25 5.01 -54.10
C PHE A 131 7.76 6.44 -53.88
N LYS A 132 6.97 7.29 -53.22
CA LYS A 132 7.41 8.63 -52.84
C LYS A 132 8.60 8.56 -51.88
N ASP A 133 8.51 7.73 -50.84
CA ASP A 133 9.59 7.52 -49.88
C ASP A 133 10.85 6.96 -50.56
N TYR A 134 10.67 6.02 -51.49
CA TYR A 134 11.76 5.46 -52.32
C TYR A 134 12.46 6.54 -53.16
N PHE A 135 11.72 7.37 -53.90
CA PHE A 135 12.33 8.39 -54.77
C PHE A 135 12.98 9.52 -53.97
N ASN A 136 12.48 9.80 -52.77
CA ASN A 136 13.02 10.83 -51.87
C ASN A 136 14.14 10.31 -50.95
N ILE A 137 14.44 9.01 -50.98
CA ILE A 137 15.41 8.35 -50.08
C ILE A 137 15.02 8.63 -48.61
N GLU A 138 13.75 8.42 -48.31
CA GLU A 138 13.22 8.48 -46.95
C GLU A 138 13.24 7.09 -46.30
N PHE A 139 13.50 7.04 -45.00
CA PHE A 139 13.53 5.76 -44.26
C PHE A 139 12.22 4.98 -44.45
N PRO A 140 12.30 3.68 -44.76
CA PRO A 140 13.46 2.79 -44.57
C PRO A 140 14.44 2.70 -45.76
N PHE A 141 14.30 3.51 -46.82
CA PHE A 141 15.24 3.54 -47.93
C PHE A 141 16.51 4.35 -47.60
N GLU A 142 17.68 3.77 -47.84
CA GLU A 142 18.99 4.42 -47.62
C GLU A 142 19.76 4.58 -48.93
N ASP A 143 20.77 5.47 -48.95
CA ASP A 143 21.59 5.72 -50.13
C ASP A 143 22.56 4.54 -50.39
N GLY A 144 22.03 3.49 -51.03
CA GLY A 144 22.75 2.26 -51.29
C GLY A 144 21.81 1.07 -51.51
N ARG A 145 21.18 1.01 -52.69
CA ARG A 145 20.16 0.02 -53.14
C ARG A 145 20.33 -1.39 -52.56
N LYS A 146 19.80 -1.67 -51.36
CA LYS A 146 19.67 -3.04 -50.85
C LYS A 146 18.25 -3.53 -51.13
N ARG A 147 18.15 -4.75 -51.69
CA ARG A 147 16.86 -5.42 -51.97
C ARG A 147 15.95 -5.56 -50.72
N LYS A 148 16.53 -5.46 -49.52
CA LYS A 148 15.84 -5.62 -48.24
C LYS A 148 14.98 -4.42 -47.82
N GLU A 149 15.15 -3.25 -48.43
CA GLU A 149 14.48 -2.02 -48.00
C GLU A 149 12.97 -1.98 -48.37
N PHE A 150 12.55 -2.75 -49.39
CA PHE A 150 11.14 -2.80 -49.79
C PHE A 150 10.26 -3.54 -48.78
N PRO A 151 10.60 -4.77 -48.32
CA PRO A 151 9.92 -5.42 -47.20
C PRO A 151 9.69 -4.49 -46.01
N ASP A 152 10.74 -3.80 -45.54
CA ASP A 152 10.67 -2.86 -44.43
C ASP A 152 9.70 -1.70 -44.73
N ALA A 153 9.72 -1.16 -45.96
CA ALA A 153 8.82 -0.08 -46.37
C ALA A 153 7.34 -0.51 -46.33
N PHE A 154 7.05 -1.76 -46.73
CA PHE A 154 5.71 -2.31 -46.59
C PHE A 154 5.29 -2.43 -45.13
N ILE A 155 6.16 -2.97 -44.26
CA ILE A 155 5.88 -3.13 -42.83
C ILE A 155 5.63 -1.77 -42.17
N VAL A 156 6.51 -0.79 -42.42
CA VAL A 156 6.39 0.57 -41.91
C VAL A 156 5.06 1.20 -42.32
N ASN A 157 4.68 1.08 -43.59
CA ASN A 157 3.43 1.66 -44.09
C ASN A 157 2.18 0.97 -43.52
N GLN A 158 2.20 -0.37 -43.41
CA GLN A 158 1.10 -1.14 -42.81
C GLN A 158 0.86 -0.74 -41.35
N ILE A 159 1.93 -0.66 -40.55
CA ILE A 159 1.85 -0.26 -39.15
C ILE A 159 1.35 1.19 -39.04
N LYS A 160 1.84 2.08 -39.91
CA LYS A 160 1.39 3.48 -39.95
C LYS A 160 -0.11 3.59 -40.27
N ASN A 161 -0.62 2.80 -41.20
CA ASN A 161 -2.02 2.88 -41.59
C ASN A 161 -2.95 2.18 -40.58
N ARG A 162 -2.46 1.16 -39.88
CA ARG A 162 -3.22 0.45 -38.85
C ARG A 162 -3.32 1.21 -37.53
N PHE A 163 -2.26 1.91 -37.14
CA PHE A 163 -2.15 2.60 -35.85
C PHE A 163 -1.94 4.11 -36.06
N PRO A 164 -3.04 4.89 -36.20
CA PRO A 164 -2.99 6.36 -36.23
C PRO A 164 -2.63 6.94 -34.86
N ASP A 165 -2.37 8.26 -34.78
CA ASP A 165 -1.69 8.94 -33.66
C ASP A 165 -2.26 8.74 -32.24
N ASN A 166 -3.48 8.19 -32.10
CA ASN A 166 -4.12 7.91 -30.81
C ASN A 166 -4.00 6.45 -30.34
N ASP A 167 -3.53 5.54 -31.20
CA ASP A 167 -3.38 4.13 -30.85
C ASP A 167 -1.93 3.81 -30.43
N SER A 168 -1.78 3.15 -29.29
CA SER A 168 -0.48 2.70 -28.80
C SER A 168 -0.13 1.31 -29.31
N VAL A 169 1.07 1.17 -29.89
CA VAL A 169 1.64 -0.10 -30.31
C VAL A 169 3.11 -0.17 -29.90
N ILE A 170 3.51 -1.35 -29.44
CA ILE A 170 4.92 -1.66 -29.16
C ILE A 170 5.51 -2.38 -30.37
N ILE A 171 6.64 -1.89 -30.86
CA ILE A 171 7.37 -2.45 -31.98
C ILE A 171 8.58 -3.20 -31.45
N LEU A 172 8.68 -4.50 -31.73
CA LEU A 172 9.88 -5.29 -31.47
C LEU A 172 10.70 -5.40 -32.76
N SER A 173 11.81 -4.69 -32.82
CA SER A 173 12.78 -4.82 -33.92
C SER A 173 14.15 -4.36 -33.45
N SER A 174 15.19 -4.91 -34.05
CA SER A 174 16.57 -4.45 -33.89
C SER A 174 17.16 -3.97 -35.23
N ASP A 175 16.31 -3.74 -36.25
CA ASP A 175 16.72 -3.25 -37.56
C ASP A 175 16.63 -1.71 -37.60
N ASP A 176 17.78 -1.05 -37.76
CA ASP A 176 17.89 0.40 -37.79
C ASP A 176 17.04 1.04 -38.90
N GLY A 177 16.87 0.37 -40.04
CA GLY A 177 16.10 0.88 -41.18
C GLY A 177 14.62 0.95 -40.84
N LEU A 178 14.08 -0.13 -40.29
CA LEU A 178 12.69 -0.24 -39.85
C LEU A 178 12.39 0.70 -38.67
N ILE A 179 13.27 0.73 -37.67
CA ILE A 179 13.17 1.61 -36.49
C ILE A 179 13.08 3.08 -36.91
N LYS A 180 14.01 3.55 -37.76
CA LYS A 180 14.02 4.95 -38.23
C LYS A 180 12.80 5.28 -39.09
N GLY A 181 12.28 4.31 -39.85
CA GLY A 181 11.06 4.46 -40.64
C GLY A 181 9.80 4.72 -39.78
N LEU A 182 9.78 4.19 -38.55
CA LEU A 182 8.68 4.32 -37.59
C LEU A 182 8.81 5.52 -36.63
N GLN A 183 10.03 5.99 -36.35
CA GLN A 183 10.29 7.08 -35.38
C GLN A 183 9.84 8.48 -35.85
N ARG A 184 9.57 8.70 -37.13
CA ARG A 184 9.14 10.01 -37.62
C ARG A 184 7.69 10.30 -37.20
N ASN A 185 7.54 11.17 -36.20
CA ASN A 185 6.31 11.87 -35.81
C ASN A 185 5.22 11.04 -35.10
N ARG A 186 5.53 9.90 -34.46
CA ARG A 186 4.53 9.08 -33.76
C ARG A 186 5.02 8.55 -32.42
N LYS A 187 4.08 8.35 -31.48
CA LYS A 187 4.32 7.82 -30.13
C LYS A 187 4.37 6.28 -30.12
N TYR A 188 5.25 5.68 -30.91
CA TYR A 188 5.49 4.23 -30.85
C TYR A 188 6.54 3.89 -29.79
N THR A 189 6.28 2.83 -29.02
CA THR A 189 7.28 2.28 -28.09
C THR A 189 8.11 1.25 -28.84
N ILE A 190 9.42 1.42 -28.90
CA ILE A 190 10.32 0.51 -29.63
C ILE A 190 11.17 -0.24 -28.62
N LEU A 191 11.18 -1.57 -28.73
CA LEU A 191 12.01 -2.47 -27.92
C LEU A 191 12.83 -3.36 -28.84
N ASN A 192 14.05 -3.71 -28.44
CA ASN A 192 14.98 -4.45 -29.29
C ASN A 192 14.85 -5.98 -29.15
N SER A 193 14.11 -6.45 -28.15
CA SER A 193 14.01 -7.88 -27.85
C SER A 193 12.75 -8.25 -27.09
N LEU A 194 12.44 -9.55 -27.08
CA LEU A 194 11.40 -10.12 -26.21
C LEU A 194 11.74 -9.96 -24.71
N ASP A 195 13.03 -9.92 -24.33
CA ASP A 195 13.41 -9.78 -22.92
C ASP A 195 13.04 -8.40 -22.38
N GLU A 196 13.25 -7.35 -23.19
CA GLU A 196 12.81 -5.99 -22.84
C GLU A 196 11.29 -5.92 -22.66
N LEU A 197 10.53 -6.58 -23.54
CA LEU A 197 9.07 -6.66 -23.41
C LEU A 197 8.64 -7.39 -22.14
N PHE A 198 9.24 -8.54 -21.84
CA PHE A 198 8.93 -9.31 -20.65
C PHE A 198 9.33 -8.55 -19.37
N ASN A 199 10.48 -7.89 -19.37
CA ASN A 199 10.92 -7.05 -18.25
C ASN A 199 9.97 -5.88 -18.02
N MET A 200 9.46 -5.24 -19.09
CA MET A 200 8.49 -4.16 -18.98
C MET A 200 7.17 -4.64 -18.35
N ILE A 201 6.66 -5.80 -18.79
CA ILE A 201 5.46 -6.41 -18.20
C ILE A 201 5.71 -6.80 -16.74
N THR A 202 6.87 -7.41 -16.46
CA THR A 202 7.23 -7.85 -15.10
C THR A 202 7.46 -6.67 -14.16
N ALA A 203 7.99 -5.54 -14.66
CA ALA A 203 8.19 -4.33 -13.87
C ALA A 203 6.84 -3.71 -13.48
N ASP A 204 5.90 -3.58 -14.43
CA ASP A 204 4.52 -3.13 -14.18
C ASP A 204 3.81 -4.06 -13.16
N GLU A 205 4.06 -5.38 -13.23
CA GLU A 205 3.55 -6.34 -12.23
C GLU A 205 4.18 -6.15 -10.84
N LYS A 206 5.49 -5.90 -10.76
CA LYS A 206 6.16 -5.64 -9.48
C LYS A 206 5.72 -4.34 -8.84
N GLU A 207 5.56 -3.28 -9.62
CA GLU A 207 5.04 -2.00 -9.16
C GLU A 207 3.61 -2.16 -8.64
N LEU A 208 2.75 -2.86 -9.38
CA LEU A 208 1.40 -3.19 -8.94
C LEU A 208 1.39 -3.99 -7.63
N GLU A 209 2.27 -4.98 -7.50
CA GLU A 209 2.37 -5.80 -6.29
C GLU A 209 2.89 -4.99 -5.10
N ASN A 210 3.84 -4.08 -5.33
CA ASN A 210 4.32 -3.16 -4.29
C ASN A 210 3.20 -2.23 -3.80
N VAL A 211 2.41 -1.66 -4.71
CA VAL A 211 1.24 -0.83 -4.34
C VAL A 211 0.20 -1.65 -3.58
N LYS A 212 -0.07 -2.89 -3.99
CA LYS A 212 -0.97 -3.79 -3.25
C LYS A 212 -0.49 -4.09 -1.83
N ARG A 213 0.81 -4.35 -1.65
CA ARG A 213 1.42 -4.55 -0.33
C ARG A 213 1.34 -3.28 0.51
N LEU A 214 1.59 -2.13 -0.10
CA LEU A 214 1.47 -0.84 0.57
C LEU A 214 0.04 -0.59 1.04
N LEU A 215 -0.96 -0.86 0.20
CA LEU A 215 -2.39 -0.80 0.55
C LEU A 215 -2.73 -1.73 1.72
N GLN A 216 -2.20 -2.96 1.73
CA GLN A 216 -2.39 -3.89 2.85
C GLN A 216 -1.77 -3.37 4.15
N ASN A 217 -0.56 -2.80 4.08
CA ASN A 217 0.13 -2.24 5.25
C ASN A 217 -0.55 -0.98 5.78
N LEU A 218 -1.19 -0.20 4.90
CA LEU A 218 -1.87 1.05 5.24
C LEU A 218 -3.36 0.87 5.53
N ASN A 219 -3.88 -0.37 5.57
CA ASN A 219 -5.31 -0.65 5.59
C ASN A 219 -6.05 0.13 6.70
N ASN A 220 -5.57 0.06 7.94
CA ASN A 220 -6.20 0.76 9.08
C ASN A 220 -6.08 2.29 8.95
N ARG A 221 -4.91 2.79 8.50
CA ARG A 221 -4.69 4.22 8.26
C ARG A 221 -5.62 4.76 7.17
N ILE A 222 -5.91 3.97 6.13
CA ILE A 222 -6.86 4.35 5.08
C ILE A 222 -8.27 4.50 5.67
N ASP A 223 -8.71 3.57 6.51
CA ASP A 223 -10.02 3.64 7.17
C ASP A 223 -10.11 4.89 8.09
N GLU A 224 -9.06 5.18 8.86
CA GLU A 224 -8.95 6.38 9.70
C GLU A 224 -8.99 7.68 8.89
N GLU A 225 -8.19 7.78 7.83
CA GLU A 225 -8.13 8.96 6.96
C GLU A 225 -9.45 9.24 6.26
N ILE A 226 -10.15 8.19 5.79
CA ILE A 226 -11.48 8.35 5.20
C ILE A 226 -12.48 8.80 6.27
N THR A 227 -12.42 8.22 7.48
CA THR A 227 -13.29 8.59 8.60
C THR A 227 -13.10 10.05 8.99
N ASN A 228 -11.85 10.49 9.14
CA ASN A 228 -11.49 11.86 9.47
C ASN A 228 -11.93 12.82 8.35
N TYR A 229 -11.71 12.47 7.09
CA TYR A 229 -12.15 13.27 5.95
C TYR A 229 -13.67 13.53 6.00
N ILE A 230 -14.48 12.49 6.26
CA ILE A 230 -15.93 12.61 6.35
C ILE A 230 -16.35 13.49 7.54
N LYS A 231 -15.73 13.31 8.71
CA LYS A 231 -16.01 14.09 9.92
C LYS A 231 -15.66 15.57 9.77
N GLU A 232 -14.52 15.88 9.15
CA GLU A 232 -14.01 17.25 8.99
C GLU A 232 -14.77 18.05 7.92
N HIS A 233 -15.10 17.43 6.79
CA HIS A 233 -15.68 18.15 5.65
C HIS A 233 -17.21 18.18 5.68
N GLN A 234 -17.85 17.21 6.34
CA GLN A 234 -19.30 17.06 6.40
C GLN A 234 -20.01 17.16 5.02
N ASP A 235 -19.33 16.75 3.94
CA ASP A 235 -19.88 16.73 2.58
C ASP A 235 -20.86 15.53 2.40
N ILE A 236 -21.89 15.49 3.24
CA ILE A 236 -22.95 14.49 3.26
C ILE A 236 -24.25 15.15 2.85
N ASN A 237 -24.89 14.63 1.81
CA ASN A 237 -26.19 15.05 1.33
C ASN A 237 -27.22 13.98 1.66
N VAL A 238 -28.09 14.26 2.64
CA VAL A 238 -29.20 13.38 3.04
C VAL A 238 -30.45 13.74 2.25
N ILE A 239 -30.96 12.77 1.49
CA ILE A 239 -32.14 12.87 0.67
C ILE A 239 -33.29 12.20 1.44
N GLY A 240 -34.00 12.99 2.25
CA GLY A 240 -35.13 12.54 3.06
C GLY A 240 -36.32 12.01 2.27
N THR A 241 -36.50 12.50 1.04
CA THR A 241 -37.63 12.15 0.16
C THR A 241 -37.29 11.08 -0.87
N TYR A 242 -38.26 10.25 -1.23
CA TYR A 242 -38.13 9.28 -2.32
C TYR A 242 -39.44 9.14 -3.10
N HIS A 243 -39.30 8.73 -4.36
CA HIS A 243 -40.45 8.55 -5.26
C HIS A 243 -40.70 7.07 -5.51
N ASP A 244 -41.96 6.66 -5.50
CA ASP A 244 -42.31 5.35 -6.06
C ASP A 244 -42.28 5.36 -7.60
N GLY A 245 -42.40 4.18 -8.21
CA GLY A 245 -42.47 4.04 -9.67
C GLY A 245 -43.69 4.70 -10.33
N LYS A 246 -44.58 5.33 -9.56
CA LYS A 246 -45.75 6.10 -10.02
C LYS A 246 -45.58 7.61 -9.79
N GLY A 247 -44.45 8.06 -9.23
CA GLY A 247 -44.14 9.46 -8.96
C GLY A 247 -44.78 10.02 -7.69
N LEU A 248 -45.27 9.17 -6.77
CA LEU A 248 -45.73 9.60 -5.45
C LEU A 248 -44.52 9.85 -4.54
N VAL A 249 -44.46 11.02 -3.89
CA VAL A 249 -43.40 11.40 -2.96
C VAL A 249 -43.69 10.81 -1.58
N TYR A 250 -42.67 10.22 -0.97
CA TYR A 250 -42.65 9.70 0.40
C TYR A 250 -41.45 10.28 1.15
N GLY A 251 -41.49 10.27 2.49
CA GLY A 251 -40.45 10.85 3.33
C GLY A 251 -40.61 12.37 3.51
N HIS A 252 -39.62 13.00 4.13
CA HIS A 252 -39.67 14.41 4.53
C HIS A 252 -38.51 15.20 3.93
N ASP A 253 -38.74 16.49 3.68
CA ASP A 253 -37.69 17.41 3.22
C ASP A 253 -36.98 17.99 4.45
N TYR A 254 -35.73 17.59 4.65
CA TYR A 254 -34.94 18.02 5.80
C TYR A 254 -34.38 19.41 5.57
N PHE A 255 -34.61 20.32 6.50
CA PHE A 255 -34.02 21.66 6.44
C PHE A 255 -32.66 21.71 7.12
N GLU A 256 -32.39 20.79 8.06
CA GLU A 256 -31.12 20.66 8.78
C GLU A 256 -30.77 19.18 8.98
N THR A 257 -29.48 18.86 8.85
CA THR A 257 -28.94 17.51 9.01
C THR A 257 -27.56 17.55 9.64
N TYR A 258 -27.30 16.69 10.63
CA TYR A 258 -26.01 16.58 11.32
C TYR A 258 -25.55 15.13 11.40
N LEU A 259 -24.26 14.90 11.20
CA LEU A 259 -23.67 13.58 11.41
C LEU A 259 -23.69 13.24 12.90
N ASN A 260 -24.39 12.16 13.28
CA ASN A 260 -24.41 11.66 14.66
C ASN A 260 -23.22 10.74 14.90
N SER A 261 -23.11 9.67 14.11
CA SER A 261 -22.04 8.68 14.25
C SER A 261 -21.67 8.06 12.90
N ILE A 262 -20.42 7.58 12.82
CA ILE A 262 -19.92 6.78 11.70
C ILE A 262 -19.17 5.58 12.27
N ASN A 263 -19.68 4.39 11.96
CA ASN A 263 -19.22 3.13 12.52
C ASN A 263 -18.92 2.11 11.42
N ASN A 264 -18.18 1.05 11.78
CA ASN A 264 -17.89 -0.08 10.90
C ASN A 264 -17.27 0.31 9.54
N VAL A 265 -16.46 1.38 9.51
CA VAL A 265 -15.77 1.85 8.31
C VAL A 265 -14.84 0.76 7.81
N LYS A 266 -15.08 0.31 6.59
CA LYS A 266 -14.27 -0.68 5.89
C LYS A 266 -14.15 -0.28 4.43
N HIS A 267 -12.96 -0.39 3.88
CA HIS A 267 -12.77 -0.22 2.45
C HIS A 267 -12.41 -1.53 1.75
N TYR A 268 -12.64 -1.55 0.45
CA TYR A 268 -12.16 -2.57 -0.46
C TYR A 268 -11.52 -1.89 -1.65
N VAL A 269 -10.32 -2.33 -2.02
CA VAL A 269 -9.65 -1.83 -3.22
C VAL A 269 -10.45 -2.28 -4.44
N HIS A 270 -10.99 -1.32 -5.20
CA HIS A 270 -11.71 -1.61 -6.44
C HIS A 270 -10.75 -1.67 -7.62
N ILE A 271 -9.98 -0.61 -7.81
CA ILE A 271 -8.99 -0.51 -8.89
C ILE A 271 -7.85 0.43 -8.50
N ILE A 272 -6.64 0.10 -8.95
CA ILE A 272 -5.50 1.01 -8.94
C ILE A 272 -5.56 1.77 -10.28
N ASP A 273 -5.91 3.05 -10.23
CA ASP A 273 -6.17 3.87 -11.40
C ASP A 273 -4.87 4.25 -12.12
N ALA A 274 -3.87 4.67 -11.35
CA ALA A 274 -2.57 5.09 -11.87
C ALA A 274 -1.46 4.83 -10.84
N ILE A 275 -0.26 4.56 -11.36
CA ILE A 275 1.00 4.55 -10.61
C ILE A 275 1.87 5.60 -11.30
N GLU A 276 2.13 6.68 -10.58
CA GLU A 276 3.00 7.80 -10.98
C GLU A 276 4.38 7.62 -10.32
N GLU A 277 5.33 8.52 -10.55
CA GLU A 277 6.70 8.38 -9.99
C GLU A 277 6.72 8.43 -8.45
N ASP A 278 5.85 9.24 -7.87
CA ASP A 278 5.83 9.60 -6.45
C ASP A 278 4.55 9.18 -5.72
N CYS A 279 3.49 8.82 -6.45
CA CYS A 279 2.25 8.37 -5.85
C CYS A 279 1.48 7.33 -6.66
N ALA A 280 0.55 6.63 -6.01
CA ALA A 280 -0.49 5.82 -6.66
C ALA A 280 -1.87 6.46 -6.44
N ILE A 281 -2.70 6.46 -7.47
CA ILE A 281 -4.12 6.83 -7.39
C ILE A 281 -4.93 5.55 -7.35
N VAL A 282 -5.79 5.40 -6.34
CA VAL A 282 -6.54 4.18 -6.09
C VAL A 282 -8.01 4.53 -5.85
N THR A 283 -8.91 3.83 -6.54
CA THR A 283 -10.35 3.87 -6.27
C THR A 283 -10.70 2.77 -5.28
N LEU A 284 -11.33 3.17 -4.19
CA LEU A 284 -11.80 2.31 -3.12
C LEU A 284 -13.33 2.28 -3.10
N VAL A 285 -13.87 1.16 -2.64
CA VAL A 285 -15.29 1.02 -2.28
C VAL A 285 -15.38 1.04 -0.76
N LEU A 286 -15.92 2.13 -0.24
CA LEU A 286 -16.21 2.37 1.16
C LEU A 286 -17.51 1.68 1.54
N LYS A 287 -17.49 0.96 2.66
CA LYS A 287 -18.66 0.53 3.41
C LYS A 287 -18.60 1.12 4.81
N ALA A 288 -19.69 1.76 5.23
CA ALA A 288 -19.79 2.36 6.56
C ALA A 288 -21.26 2.39 6.98
N ASP A 289 -21.48 2.28 8.28
CA ASP A 289 -22.77 2.54 8.89
C ASP A 289 -22.76 3.98 9.40
N ILE A 290 -23.72 4.78 8.95
CA ILE A 290 -23.78 6.22 9.21
C ILE A 290 -25.12 6.55 9.84
N GLU A 291 -25.11 7.30 10.93
CA GLU A 291 -26.30 7.81 11.58
C GLU A 291 -26.38 9.32 11.42
N MET A 292 -27.53 9.81 10.97
CA MET A 292 -27.78 11.22 10.72
C MET A 292 -28.96 11.71 11.56
N ASN A 293 -28.74 12.80 12.30
CA ASN A 293 -29.81 13.59 12.89
C ASN A 293 -30.41 14.47 11.81
N CYS A 294 -31.72 14.34 11.58
CA CYS A 294 -32.43 15.06 10.53
C CYS A 294 -33.65 15.78 11.09
N TYR A 295 -33.85 17.03 10.68
CA TYR A 295 -34.94 17.87 11.18
C TYR A 295 -35.84 18.33 10.03
N TYR A 296 -37.16 18.15 10.19
CA TYR A 296 -38.15 18.65 9.25
C TYR A 296 -39.31 19.35 9.96
N LYS A 297 -40.09 20.10 9.19
CA LYS A 297 -41.28 20.80 9.68
C LYS A 297 -42.53 19.98 9.40
N ASP A 298 -43.32 19.70 10.44
CA ASP A 298 -44.55 18.91 10.31
C ASP A 298 -45.75 19.77 9.90
N TYR A 299 -45.79 20.09 8.62
CA TYR A 299 -46.92 20.83 8.03
C TYR A 299 -48.22 20.03 7.95
N ASP A 300 -48.14 18.69 8.02
CA ASP A 300 -49.31 17.82 7.87
C ASP A 300 -50.19 17.85 9.13
N ASN A 301 -49.57 18.02 10.31
CA ASN A 301 -50.27 18.15 11.59
C ASN A 301 -50.41 19.60 12.10
N ALA A 302 -49.79 20.58 11.43
CA ALA A 302 -49.81 21.99 11.85
C ALA A 302 -51.20 22.65 11.71
N PRO A 303 -51.67 23.41 12.73
CA PRO A 303 -52.95 24.11 12.66
C PRO A 303 -52.91 25.29 11.68
N PHE A 304 -53.72 25.21 10.63
CA PHE A 304 -53.82 26.22 9.57
C PHE A 304 -54.93 27.25 9.84
N ASP A 305 -54.60 28.54 9.75
CA ASP A 305 -55.56 29.65 9.86
C ASP A 305 -55.97 30.17 8.47
N SER A 306 -57.19 29.83 8.07
CA SER A 306 -57.76 30.26 6.79
C SER A 306 -58.10 31.75 6.70
N GLU A 307 -58.16 32.50 7.80
CA GLU A 307 -58.41 33.95 7.77
C GLU A 307 -57.14 34.73 7.40
N THR A 308 -55.97 34.22 7.81
CA THR A 308 -54.66 34.83 7.56
C THR A 308 -53.89 34.16 6.41
N ASP A 309 -54.36 33.01 5.93
CA ASP A 309 -53.73 32.19 4.88
C ASP A 309 -52.32 31.71 5.29
N ASP A 310 -52.15 31.39 6.58
CA ASP A 310 -50.87 30.99 7.17
C ASP A 310 -51.06 29.95 8.29
N TYR A 311 -49.97 29.25 8.65
CA TYR A 311 -49.94 28.33 9.79
C TYR A 311 -49.76 29.10 11.10
N VAL A 312 -50.50 28.71 12.15
CA VAL A 312 -50.43 29.38 13.46
C VAL A 312 -49.08 29.08 14.14
N PHE A 313 -48.67 27.81 14.09
CA PHE A 313 -47.34 27.33 14.43
C PHE A 313 -47.09 26.01 13.67
N VAL A 314 -45.83 25.65 13.46
CA VAL A 314 -45.43 24.41 12.81
C VAL A 314 -44.36 23.77 13.68
N ASP A 315 -44.65 22.58 14.16
CA ASP A 315 -43.72 21.84 15.01
C ASP A 315 -42.53 21.31 14.19
N THR A 316 -41.39 21.20 14.85
CA THR A 316 -40.19 20.60 14.28
C THR A 316 -40.12 19.17 14.78
N VAL A 317 -39.88 18.23 13.86
CA VAL A 317 -39.74 16.81 14.20
C VAL A 317 -38.28 16.42 14.00
N HIS A 318 -37.72 15.75 14.99
CA HIS A 318 -36.39 15.16 14.96
C HIS A 318 -36.49 13.67 14.61
N VAL A 319 -35.73 13.26 13.58
CA VAL A 319 -35.59 11.85 13.24
C VAL A 319 -34.11 11.45 13.16
N ILE A 320 -33.81 10.23 13.59
CA ILE A 320 -32.53 9.56 13.33
C ILE A 320 -32.70 8.67 12.11
N GLU A 321 -31.95 8.96 11.05
CA GLU A 321 -31.81 8.05 9.91
C GLU A 321 -30.54 7.21 10.06
N LYS A 322 -30.70 5.88 10.05
CA LYS A 322 -29.58 4.93 10.02
C LYS A 322 -29.35 4.47 8.59
N HIS A 323 -28.12 4.62 8.09
CA HIS A 323 -27.73 4.25 6.73
C HIS A 323 -26.62 3.20 6.74
N SER A 324 -26.69 2.25 5.81
CA SER A 324 -25.55 1.42 5.44
C SER A 324 -25.12 1.78 4.04
N VAL A 325 -23.92 2.35 3.93
CA VAL A 325 -23.45 3.02 2.72
C VAL A 325 -22.52 2.11 1.95
N ASN A 326 -22.60 2.19 0.62
CA ASN A 326 -21.65 1.59 -0.29
C ASN A 326 -21.26 2.62 -1.35
N HIS A 327 -20.12 3.27 -1.18
CA HIS A 327 -19.73 4.44 -1.98
C HIS A 327 -18.32 4.29 -2.55
N ALA A 328 -18.09 4.77 -3.77
CA ALA A 328 -16.76 4.76 -4.37
C ALA A 328 -16.04 6.08 -4.08
N CYS A 329 -14.89 6.02 -3.40
CA CYS A 329 -14.02 7.16 -3.17
C CYS A 329 -12.64 6.92 -3.80
N ARG A 330 -11.84 7.97 -3.94
CA ARG A 330 -10.48 7.87 -4.48
C ARG A 330 -9.48 8.40 -3.49
N ILE A 331 -8.32 7.75 -3.42
CA ILE A 331 -7.20 8.18 -2.59
C ILE A 331 -5.93 8.29 -3.42
N LYS A 332 -5.02 9.16 -2.97
CA LYS A 332 -3.62 9.19 -3.38
C LYS A 332 -2.75 8.65 -2.26
N ILE A 333 -1.81 7.78 -2.59
CA ILE A 333 -0.81 7.26 -1.66
C ILE A 333 0.56 7.70 -2.14
N TYR A 334 1.29 8.45 -1.34
CA TYR A 334 2.64 8.92 -1.67
C TYR A 334 3.69 7.91 -1.21
N PHE A 335 4.61 7.54 -2.09
CA PHE A 335 5.60 6.48 -1.82
C PHE A 335 6.75 6.91 -0.90
N LYS A 336 7.00 8.22 -0.78
CA LYS A 336 8.15 8.75 -0.04
C LYS A 336 7.96 8.65 1.47
N ASP A 337 6.76 8.97 1.95
CA ASP A 337 6.40 9.07 3.36
C ASP A 337 5.20 8.20 3.73
N ASN A 338 4.65 7.44 2.78
CA ASN A 338 3.43 6.66 2.95
C ASN A 338 2.27 7.51 3.49
N SER A 339 2.21 8.79 3.10
CA SER A 339 1.08 9.66 3.38
C SER A 339 -0.09 9.35 2.44
N ILE A 340 -1.29 9.54 2.96
CA ILE A 340 -2.55 9.28 2.25
C ILE A 340 -3.25 10.62 2.09
N SER A 341 -3.81 10.86 0.91
CA SER A 341 -4.66 12.02 0.65
C SER A 341 -5.95 11.54 0.03
N VAL A 342 -7.06 11.78 0.72
CA VAL A 342 -8.41 11.48 0.23
C VAL A 342 -8.77 12.52 -0.82
N LEU A 343 -9.17 12.09 -2.02
CA LEU A 343 -9.64 12.98 -3.07
C LEU A 343 -11.09 13.38 -2.79
N PRO A 344 -11.49 14.64 -3.04
CA PRO A 344 -12.82 15.11 -2.66
C PRO A 344 -13.97 14.30 -3.25
N PHE A 345 -14.97 14.00 -2.43
CA PHE A 345 -16.21 13.33 -2.81
C PHE A 345 -17.38 13.77 -1.91
N THR A 346 -18.61 13.56 -2.39
CA THR A 346 -19.84 13.84 -1.65
C THR A 346 -20.59 12.54 -1.40
N LEU A 347 -20.94 12.27 -0.14
CA LEU A 347 -21.79 11.13 0.21
C LEU A 347 -23.24 11.49 -0.04
N HIS A 348 -23.95 10.65 -0.78
CA HIS A 348 -25.39 10.77 -0.96
C HIS A 348 -26.07 9.68 -0.15
N LEU A 349 -26.84 10.08 0.86
CA LEU A 349 -27.61 9.19 1.72
C LEU A 349 -29.07 9.32 1.34
N GLY A 350 -29.71 8.23 0.95
CA GLY A 350 -31.10 8.25 0.50
C GLY A 350 -31.77 6.90 0.70
N GLY A 351 -32.90 6.68 0.04
CA GLY A 351 -33.68 5.44 0.20
C GLY A 351 -32.95 4.15 -0.21
N ASP A 352 -31.83 4.24 -0.94
CA ASP A 352 -30.99 3.10 -1.32
C ASP A 352 -29.96 2.69 -0.25
N SER A 353 -29.58 3.61 0.65
CA SER A 353 -28.69 3.33 1.78
C SER A 353 -29.41 3.25 3.12
N ARG A 354 -30.60 3.85 3.24
CA ARG A 354 -31.40 3.93 4.47
C ARG A 354 -31.88 2.55 4.95
N GLN A 355 -31.57 2.24 6.20
CA GLN A 355 -31.97 1.02 6.91
C GLN A 355 -33.24 1.26 7.74
N SER A 356 -33.27 2.33 8.52
CA SER A 356 -34.40 2.72 9.36
C SER A 356 -34.48 4.25 9.53
N VAL A 357 -35.66 4.70 9.92
CA VAL A 357 -35.94 6.05 10.40
C VAL A 357 -36.66 5.88 11.72
N GLU A 358 -36.14 6.51 12.76
CA GLU A 358 -36.73 6.52 14.09
C GLU A 358 -37.06 7.99 14.42
N GLU A 359 -38.34 8.27 14.65
CA GLU A 359 -38.78 9.57 15.16
C GLU A 359 -38.49 9.62 16.65
N ILE A 360 -37.81 10.68 17.08
CA ILE A 360 -37.57 10.93 18.49
C ILE A 360 -38.71 11.84 18.96
N ASP A 361 -39.43 11.38 19.98
CA ASP A 361 -40.40 12.22 20.67
C ASP A 361 -39.59 13.09 21.63
N ASP A 362 -39.33 14.35 21.25
CA ASP A 362 -38.60 15.33 22.09
C ASP A 362 -39.30 15.57 23.46
N TYR A 363 -40.48 14.99 23.68
CA TYR A 363 -41.18 14.95 24.98
C TYR A 363 -40.75 13.79 25.90
N GLU A 364 -40.07 12.75 25.42
CA GLU A 364 -39.56 11.64 26.25
C GLU A 364 -38.11 11.85 26.72
N GLU A 365 -37.31 12.69 26.04
CA GLU A 365 -35.98 13.09 26.53
C GLU A 365 -36.07 13.80 27.89
N ASP A 366 -37.09 14.64 28.10
CA ASP A 366 -37.35 15.29 29.40
C ASP A 366 -37.74 14.29 30.52
N ASP A 367 -38.30 13.11 30.21
CA ASP A 367 -38.77 12.14 31.23
C ASP A 367 -37.70 11.09 31.54
N ASP A 368 -36.89 10.67 30.56
CA ASP A 368 -35.75 9.76 30.78
C ASP A 368 -34.53 10.47 31.38
N ASP A 369 -34.22 11.72 30.99
CA ASP A 369 -33.23 12.54 31.71
C ASP A 369 -33.72 12.85 33.13
N TYR A 370 -35.01 13.13 33.33
CA TYR A 370 -35.56 13.32 34.67
C TYR A 370 -35.51 12.04 35.53
N ARG A 371 -35.69 10.86 34.94
CA ARG A 371 -35.54 9.58 35.63
C ARG A 371 -34.08 9.25 35.92
N LEU A 372 -33.18 9.51 34.99
CA LEU A 372 -31.74 9.33 35.17
C LEU A 372 -31.21 10.30 36.22
N ASP A 373 -31.68 11.55 36.23
CA ASP A 373 -31.41 12.55 37.27
C ASP A 373 -31.87 12.07 38.66
N ILE A 374 -33.06 11.47 38.75
CA ILE A 374 -33.55 10.89 40.01
C ILE A 374 -32.67 9.70 40.45
N ILE A 375 -32.34 8.79 39.53
CA ILE A 375 -31.49 7.63 39.81
C ILE A 375 -30.09 8.09 40.25
N ASN A 376 -29.51 9.07 39.56
CA ASN A 376 -28.21 9.66 39.89
C ASN A 376 -28.23 10.34 41.25
N GLN A 377 -29.26 11.16 41.55
CA GLN A 377 -29.42 11.78 42.87
C GLN A 377 -29.57 10.74 43.99
N ASP A 378 -30.33 9.66 43.74
CA ASP A 378 -30.48 8.56 44.69
C ASP A 378 -29.13 7.85 44.92
N ARG A 379 -28.39 7.52 43.85
CA ARG A 379 -27.05 6.90 43.92
C ARG A 379 -26.06 7.77 44.69
N GLU A 380 -26.00 9.07 44.41
CA GLU A 380 -25.17 10.03 45.12
C GLU A 380 -25.53 10.08 46.62
N SER A 381 -26.82 9.98 46.96
CA SER A 381 -27.28 9.96 48.35
C SER A 381 -26.75 8.76 49.16
N PHE A 382 -26.44 7.66 48.47
CA PHE A 382 -25.81 6.47 49.03
C PHE A 382 -24.28 6.43 48.86
N GLY A 383 -23.69 7.47 48.26
CA GLY A 383 -22.24 7.57 48.03
C GLY A 383 -21.73 6.78 46.81
N LEU A 384 -22.60 6.43 45.87
CA LEU A 384 -22.27 5.82 44.58
C LEU A 384 -22.15 6.88 43.47
N HIS A 385 -21.44 6.57 42.39
CA HIS A 385 -21.25 7.49 41.27
C HIS A 385 -22.46 7.50 40.31
N PRO A 386 -22.80 8.66 39.71
CA PRO A 386 -23.81 8.76 38.65
C PRO A 386 -23.52 7.82 37.46
N LEU A 387 -24.56 7.22 36.88
CA LEU A 387 -24.44 6.19 35.84
C LEU A 387 -23.95 6.73 34.49
N ASP A 388 -24.11 8.03 34.26
CA ASP A 388 -23.71 8.79 33.08
C ASP A 388 -22.31 9.43 33.22
N GLN A 389 -21.67 9.33 34.39
CA GLN A 389 -20.37 9.95 34.68
C GLN A 389 -19.23 8.94 34.87
N PHE A 390 -19.43 7.68 34.46
CA PHE A 390 -18.42 6.64 34.60
C PHE A 390 -17.20 6.85 33.69
N ASP A 391 -17.35 7.59 32.58
CA ASP A 391 -16.22 7.94 31.70
C ASP A 391 -15.22 8.83 32.46
N ASP A 392 -15.67 9.97 32.97
CA ASP A 392 -14.88 10.89 33.79
C ASP A 392 -14.33 10.22 35.07
N TYR A 393 -15.17 9.43 35.75
CA TYR A 393 -14.77 8.69 36.95
C TYR A 393 -13.64 7.71 36.66
N LEU A 394 -13.73 6.98 35.55
CA LEU A 394 -12.74 5.97 35.20
C LEU A 394 -11.43 6.62 34.73
N GLU A 395 -11.49 7.71 33.96
CA GLU A 395 -10.30 8.49 33.60
C GLU A 395 -9.56 9.00 34.85
N GLU A 396 -10.29 9.58 35.82
CA GLU A 396 -9.70 10.05 37.08
C GLU A 396 -9.07 8.89 37.86
N LYS A 397 -9.76 7.74 37.94
CA LYS A 397 -9.27 6.57 38.68
C LYS A 397 -8.09 5.89 38.02
N VAL A 398 -8.03 5.87 36.68
CA VAL A 398 -6.85 5.41 35.93
C VAL A 398 -5.67 6.32 36.24
N ARG A 399 -5.87 7.65 36.16
CA ARG A 399 -4.83 8.65 36.45
C ARG A 399 -4.26 8.50 37.85
N ASP A 400 -5.13 8.34 38.85
CA ASP A 400 -4.74 8.22 40.27
C ASP A 400 -4.31 6.80 40.68
N SER A 401 -4.35 5.83 39.77
CA SER A 401 -4.11 4.42 40.11
C SER A 401 -2.63 4.13 40.45
N ASP A 402 -2.42 3.13 41.31
CA ASP A 402 -1.09 2.54 41.52
C ASP A 402 -0.50 1.99 40.22
N MET A 403 -1.36 1.52 39.30
CA MET A 403 -0.96 1.06 37.97
C MET A 403 -0.31 2.16 37.15
N ASN A 404 -0.99 3.30 36.96
CA ASN A 404 -0.46 4.44 36.22
C ASN A 404 0.87 4.89 36.82
N ASN A 405 0.89 5.10 38.14
CA ASN A 405 2.11 5.48 38.85
C ASN A 405 3.26 4.48 38.62
N THR A 406 3.01 3.18 38.74
CA THR A 406 4.04 2.14 38.58
C THR A 406 4.55 2.06 37.14
N ILE A 407 3.67 2.16 36.14
CA ILE A 407 4.04 2.14 34.72
C ILE A 407 4.87 3.39 34.38
N ILE A 408 4.42 4.58 34.79
CA ILE A 408 5.14 5.84 34.52
C ILE A 408 6.50 5.87 35.24
N GLU A 409 6.59 5.39 36.49
CA GLU A 409 7.86 5.29 37.21
C GLU A 409 8.87 4.37 36.50
N ALA A 410 8.42 3.23 35.96
CA ALA A 410 9.30 2.32 35.21
C ALA A 410 9.92 3.02 33.99
N PHE A 411 9.19 3.93 33.34
CA PHE A 411 9.70 4.71 32.22
C PHE A 411 10.52 5.95 32.60
N LYS A 412 10.33 6.53 33.78
CA LYS A 412 11.23 7.59 34.28
C LYS A 412 12.67 7.11 34.38
N ASP A 413 12.90 5.82 34.64
CA ASP A 413 14.24 5.24 34.60
C ASP A 413 14.81 5.15 33.17
N TYR A 414 13.95 5.09 32.15
CA TYR A 414 14.34 5.19 30.74
C TYR A 414 14.73 6.62 30.31
N THR A 415 14.21 7.67 30.94
CA THR A 415 14.58 9.08 30.62
C THR A 415 16.10 9.32 30.70
N LYS A 416 16.82 8.56 31.52
CA LYS A 416 18.29 8.61 31.61
C LYS A 416 18.98 8.16 30.32
N VAL A 417 18.34 7.29 29.53
CA VAL A 417 18.82 6.86 28.21
C VAL A 417 18.66 8.01 27.21
N SER A 418 17.48 8.61 27.15
CA SER A 418 17.19 9.78 26.29
C SER A 418 18.26 10.88 26.40
N ASN A 419 18.51 11.34 27.63
CA ASN A 419 19.46 12.42 27.90
C ASN A 419 20.88 12.08 27.45
N LEU A 420 21.29 10.81 27.47
CA LEU A 420 22.59 10.40 26.97
C LEU A 420 22.68 10.58 25.45
N PHE A 421 21.63 10.20 24.72
CA PHE A 421 21.61 10.29 23.26
C PHE A 421 21.48 11.73 22.77
N GLU A 422 20.77 12.59 23.50
CA GLU A 422 20.78 14.04 23.26
C GLU A 422 22.21 14.62 23.41
N ASN A 423 22.90 14.28 24.51
CA ASN A 423 24.29 14.70 24.71
C ASN A 423 25.24 14.13 23.64
N LEU A 424 25.04 12.88 23.21
CA LEU A 424 25.81 12.26 22.13
C LEU A 424 25.58 12.95 20.78
N ALA A 425 24.35 13.32 20.46
CA ALA A 425 24.05 14.08 19.26
C ALA A 425 24.75 15.45 19.30
N GLY A 426 24.67 16.16 20.42
CA GLY A 426 25.34 17.45 20.61
C GLY A 426 26.85 17.37 20.39
N ILE A 427 27.53 16.40 21.02
CA ILE A 427 28.98 16.28 20.85
C ILE A 427 29.38 15.81 19.45
N CYS A 428 28.56 14.98 18.79
CA CYS A 428 28.80 14.61 17.40
C CYS A 428 28.72 15.82 16.47
N ASP A 429 27.71 16.68 16.64
CA ASP A 429 27.55 17.91 15.87
C ASP A 429 28.76 18.83 16.05
N ASP A 430 29.20 19.04 17.30
CA ASP A 430 30.40 19.83 17.61
C ASP A 430 31.65 19.30 16.87
N ILE A 431 31.87 17.98 16.89
CA ILE A 431 33.01 17.36 16.21
C ILE A 431 32.86 17.45 14.69
N ILE A 432 31.67 17.20 14.14
CA ILE A 432 31.39 17.34 12.70
C ILE A 432 31.68 18.77 12.24
N ASP A 433 31.30 19.77 13.03
CA ASP A 433 31.54 21.17 12.73
C ASP A 433 33.03 21.52 12.71
N ILE A 434 33.81 20.98 13.66
CA ILE A 434 35.29 21.09 13.64
C ILE A 434 35.86 20.38 12.40
N MET A 435 35.34 19.22 12.04
CA MET A 435 35.81 18.44 10.88
C MET A 435 35.48 19.11 9.54
N ASN A 436 34.43 19.93 9.49
CA ASN A 436 34.04 20.68 8.30
C ASN A 436 34.72 22.04 8.20
N LYS A 437 34.77 22.80 9.30
CA LYS A 437 35.16 24.22 9.32
C LYS A 437 36.52 24.48 9.99
N GLY A 438 37.05 23.52 10.73
CA GLY A 438 38.29 23.65 11.48
C GLY A 438 39.57 23.68 10.62
N THR A 439 40.64 24.21 11.20
CA THR A 439 41.98 24.18 10.59
C THR A 439 42.55 22.75 10.54
N SER A 440 43.52 22.49 9.65
CA SER A 440 44.17 21.18 9.57
C SER A 440 44.80 20.71 10.89
N GLU A 441 45.25 21.64 11.74
CA GLU A 441 45.77 21.31 13.07
C GLU A 441 44.67 20.86 14.03
N GLN A 442 43.52 21.55 14.04
CA GLN A 442 42.35 21.17 14.85
C GLN A 442 41.80 19.80 14.46
N LYS A 443 41.66 19.55 13.15
CA LYS A 443 41.22 18.25 12.64
C LYS A 443 42.17 17.13 13.05
N GLN A 444 43.48 17.34 12.92
CA GLN A 444 44.47 16.32 13.28
C GLN A 444 44.47 16.03 14.79
N LYS A 445 44.22 17.04 15.64
CA LYS A 445 44.08 16.84 17.09
C LYS A 445 42.88 15.96 17.43
N ILE A 446 41.71 16.26 16.86
CA ILE A 446 40.50 15.43 17.01
C ILE A 446 40.77 14.00 16.55
N LEU A 447 41.33 13.80 15.35
CA LEU A 447 41.62 12.45 14.83
C LEU A 447 42.56 11.65 15.76
N ASN A 448 43.61 12.30 16.27
CA ASN A 448 44.53 11.66 17.21
C ASN A 448 43.88 11.40 18.58
N GLY A 449 42.99 12.30 19.03
CA GLY A 449 42.20 12.15 20.25
C GLY A 449 41.27 10.95 20.15
N LEU A 450 40.49 10.87 19.06
CA LEU A 450 39.60 9.76 18.77
C LEU A 450 40.37 8.43 18.74
N ASP A 451 41.48 8.34 18.00
CA ASP A 451 42.32 7.13 17.95
C ASP A 451 42.87 6.73 19.32
N ARG A 452 43.18 7.72 20.18
CA ARG A 452 43.70 7.44 21.53
C ARG A 452 42.63 6.99 22.50
N TYR A 453 41.48 7.64 22.52
CA TYR A 453 40.45 7.43 23.56
C TYR A 453 39.49 6.30 23.19
N LEU A 454 39.09 6.18 21.92
CA LEU A 454 38.22 5.10 21.46
C LEU A 454 38.88 3.72 21.56
N ASN A 455 40.19 3.62 21.30
CA ASN A 455 40.93 2.37 21.46
C ASN A 455 41.27 2.02 22.93
N LYS A 456 41.14 2.98 23.85
CA LYS A 456 41.45 2.80 25.28
C LYS A 456 40.24 2.32 26.06
N GLU A 457 39.08 2.86 25.73
CA GLU A 457 37.80 2.38 26.24
C GLU A 457 37.49 1.03 25.58
N LYS A 458 37.07 0.02 26.35
CA LYS A 458 36.73 -1.32 25.82
C LYS A 458 35.38 -1.29 25.08
N ILE A 459 35.27 -0.45 24.05
CA ILE A 459 34.06 -0.25 23.26
C ILE A 459 33.99 -1.35 22.19
N THR A 460 32.79 -1.87 21.93
CA THR A 460 32.59 -2.89 20.90
C THR A 460 32.95 -2.34 19.52
N LYS A 461 33.57 -3.18 18.69
CA LYS A 461 34.05 -2.77 17.36
C LYS A 461 32.91 -2.30 16.44
N TYR A 462 31.68 -2.73 16.71
CA TYR A 462 30.50 -2.44 15.89
C TYR A 462 30.08 -0.96 15.92
N ILE A 463 30.36 -0.26 17.03
CA ILE A 463 30.03 1.16 17.19
C ILE A 463 31.25 2.08 17.00
N MET A 464 32.39 1.51 16.59
CA MET A 464 33.63 2.23 16.30
C MET A 464 33.76 2.54 14.80
N PRO A 465 34.52 3.59 14.42
CA PRO A 465 34.84 3.84 13.02
C PRO A 465 35.77 2.74 12.47
N ASP A 466 35.59 2.37 11.19
CA ASP A 466 36.43 1.36 10.52
C ASP A 466 37.90 1.81 10.40
N THR A 467 38.11 3.12 10.19
CA THR A 467 39.43 3.75 10.13
C THR A 467 39.39 5.18 10.68
N TYR A 468 40.51 5.67 11.19
CA TYR A 468 40.64 7.06 11.68
C TYR A 468 41.05 8.05 10.55
N SER A 469 40.58 7.82 9.33
CA SER A 469 40.73 8.78 8.24
C SER A 469 39.69 9.89 8.33
N GLU A 470 39.99 11.09 7.83
CA GLU A 470 39.07 12.24 7.90
C GLU A 470 37.69 11.92 7.27
N GLU A 471 37.67 11.25 6.11
CA GLU A 471 36.43 10.86 5.44
C GLU A 471 35.64 9.81 6.22
N CYS A 472 36.30 8.78 6.75
CA CYS A 472 35.65 7.71 7.50
C CYS A 472 35.08 8.20 8.83
N ILE A 473 35.82 9.08 9.54
CA ILE A 473 35.35 9.67 10.79
C ILE A 473 34.16 10.60 10.54
N LYS A 474 34.15 11.37 9.46
CA LYS A 474 32.99 12.19 9.08
C LYS A 474 31.77 11.32 8.81
N GLU A 475 31.91 10.28 8.00
CA GLU A 475 30.79 9.39 7.68
C GLU A 475 30.26 8.70 8.94
N TRP A 476 31.15 8.22 9.81
CA TRP A 476 30.79 7.59 11.07
C TRP A 476 30.09 8.55 12.03
N LEU A 477 30.60 9.78 12.21
CA LEU A 477 29.98 10.78 13.08
C LEU A 477 28.61 11.22 12.58
N ASN A 478 28.41 11.38 11.26
CA ASN A 478 27.09 11.71 10.73
C ASN A 478 26.09 10.58 11.01
N LYS A 479 26.49 9.31 10.80
CA LYS A 479 25.64 8.16 11.14
C LYS A 479 25.31 8.08 12.63
N LEU A 480 26.30 8.36 13.48
CA LEU A 480 26.12 8.37 14.93
C LEU A 480 25.22 9.53 15.37
N TYR A 481 25.39 10.71 14.77
CA TYR A 481 24.53 11.87 14.97
C TYR A 481 23.08 11.55 14.58
N ASP A 482 22.84 11.06 13.35
CA ASP A 482 21.49 10.72 12.88
C ASP A 482 20.83 9.67 13.80
N PHE A 483 21.59 8.66 14.21
CA PHE A 483 21.11 7.64 15.14
C PHE A 483 20.79 8.23 16.53
N SER A 484 21.71 8.99 17.12
CA SER A 484 21.52 9.62 18.42
C SER A 484 20.36 10.61 18.43
N SER A 485 20.25 11.43 17.39
CA SER A 485 19.13 12.36 17.20
C SER A 485 17.81 11.63 17.03
N SER A 486 17.76 10.51 16.30
CA SER A 486 16.51 9.73 16.17
C SER A 486 16.03 9.19 17.53
N ILE A 487 16.96 8.77 18.40
CA ILE A 487 16.62 8.31 19.74
C ILE A 487 16.19 9.49 20.63
N SER A 488 16.78 10.68 20.51
CA SER A 488 16.42 11.83 21.33
C SER A 488 15.16 12.58 20.86
N GLU A 489 14.92 12.69 19.55
CA GLU A 489 13.81 13.45 18.95
C GLU A 489 12.51 12.64 18.88
N GLU A 490 12.58 11.31 18.74
CA GLU A 490 11.40 10.44 18.58
C GLU A 490 10.99 9.69 19.86
N ILE A 491 11.56 10.07 21.01
CA ILE A 491 10.91 9.73 22.28
C ILE A 491 9.69 10.62 22.36
N THR A 492 8.55 10.08 21.94
CA THR A 492 7.25 10.53 22.45
C THR A 492 7.46 10.63 23.96
N GLU A 493 7.38 11.85 24.51
CA GLU A 493 7.54 12.08 25.94
C GLU A 493 6.77 10.98 26.67
N VAL A 494 7.46 10.27 27.57
CA VAL A 494 6.80 9.30 28.44
C VAL A 494 5.58 10.03 28.98
N PRO A 495 4.36 9.55 28.72
CA PRO A 495 3.18 10.32 29.04
C PRO A 495 3.17 10.60 30.54
N ASP A 496 2.76 11.81 30.94
CA ASP A 496 2.63 12.12 32.35
C ASP A 496 1.60 11.20 33.02
N ASP A 497 0.55 10.83 32.26
CA ASP A 497 -0.51 9.93 32.65
C ASP A 497 -0.99 9.06 31.48
N LEU A 498 -1.41 7.83 31.77
CA LEU A 498 -2.09 6.95 30.81
C LEU A 498 -3.55 7.38 30.62
N GLU A 499 -3.99 7.43 29.37
CA GLU A 499 -5.36 7.78 28.98
C GLU A 499 -6.03 6.61 28.26
N LEU A 500 -7.33 6.47 28.47
CA LEU A 500 -8.15 5.46 27.82
C LEU A 500 -8.22 5.73 26.30
N GLY A 501 -8.25 4.66 25.51
CA GLY A 501 -8.29 4.74 24.05
C GLY A 501 -6.99 5.22 23.38
N LYS A 502 -5.94 5.52 24.14
CA LYS A 502 -4.64 5.97 23.59
C LYS A 502 -3.62 4.84 23.50
N SER A 503 -2.71 5.02 22.56
CA SER A 503 -1.52 4.18 22.40
C SER A 503 -0.25 5.02 22.46
N TYR A 504 0.75 4.51 23.17
CA TYR A 504 2.02 5.17 23.46
C TYR A 504 3.16 4.32 22.91
N LEU A 505 3.92 4.89 21.98
CA LEU A 505 5.10 4.26 21.38
C LEU A 505 6.38 4.83 21.99
N ILE A 506 7.20 3.94 22.54
CA ILE A 506 8.47 4.25 23.19
C ILE A 506 9.59 3.58 22.40
N LYS A 507 10.40 4.37 21.72
CA LYS A 507 11.58 3.89 21.00
C LYS A 507 12.75 3.70 21.96
N GLY A 508 13.29 2.49 22.01
CA GLY A 508 14.56 2.12 22.61
C GLY A 508 15.75 2.28 21.65
N ILE A 509 16.94 1.88 22.10
CA ILE A 509 18.20 1.90 21.33
C ILE A 509 18.15 0.84 20.20
N ASP A 510 17.64 -0.35 20.49
CA ASP A 510 17.59 -1.49 19.56
C ASP A 510 16.20 -2.18 19.49
N ASP A 511 15.25 -1.74 20.29
CA ASP A 511 13.88 -2.26 20.37
C ASP A 511 12.89 -1.08 20.51
N GLN A 512 11.61 -1.32 20.35
CA GLN A 512 10.54 -0.36 20.62
C GLN A 512 9.41 -1.07 21.37
N LEU A 513 8.78 -0.34 22.28
CA LEU A 513 7.70 -0.82 23.12
C LEU A 513 6.46 0.03 22.89
N GLU A 514 5.33 -0.62 22.66
CA GLU A 514 4.02 -0.01 22.44
C GLU A 514 3.10 -0.42 23.59
N ILE A 515 2.46 0.56 24.22
CA ILE A 515 1.41 0.36 25.24
C ILE A 515 0.11 0.91 24.68
N SER A 516 -0.97 0.14 24.76
CA SER A 516 -2.30 0.58 24.35
C SER A 516 -3.33 0.29 25.43
N LEU A 517 -4.16 1.28 25.74
CA LEU A 517 -5.33 1.13 26.59
C LEU A 517 -6.57 1.20 25.70
N ALA A 518 -7.48 0.23 25.81
CA ALA A 518 -8.75 0.28 25.10
C ALA A 518 -9.60 1.49 25.56
N PRO A 519 -10.45 2.05 24.69
CA PRO A 519 -11.39 3.09 25.11
C PRO A 519 -12.47 2.48 26.00
N PHE A 520 -13.04 3.29 26.89
CA PHE A 520 -14.31 2.99 27.53
C PHE A 520 -15.43 3.06 26.48
N ASN A 521 -16.39 2.16 26.52
CA ASN A 521 -17.54 2.27 25.63
C ASN A 521 -18.51 3.27 26.26
N ASN A 522 -18.63 4.48 25.69
CA ASN A 522 -19.45 5.59 26.22
C ASN A 522 -20.97 5.29 26.19
N HIS A 523 -21.40 4.31 26.97
CA HIS A 523 -22.79 3.94 27.19
C HIS A 523 -23.17 4.22 28.65
N VAL A 524 -24.44 4.53 28.88
CA VAL A 524 -24.97 4.69 30.23
C VAL A 524 -24.93 3.33 30.91
N MET A 525 -24.23 3.25 32.04
CA MET A 525 -24.07 2.02 32.81
C MET A 525 -25.35 1.67 33.56
N SER A 526 -25.59 0.40 33.83
CA SER A 526 -26.64 -0.06 34.73
C SER A 526 -26.07 -0.62 36.05
N GLU A 527 -26.90 -0.66 37.08
CA GLU A 527 -26.52 -1.30 38.36
C GLU A 527 -26.14 -2.78 38.16
N ASN A 528 -25.07 -3.23 38.82
CA ASN A 528 -24.44 -4.56 38.65
C ASN A 528 -23.71 -4.80 37.32
N ASP A 529 -23.61 -3.79 36.44
CA ASP A 529 -22.83 -3.94 35.23
C ASP A 529 -21.34 -4.11 35.53
N LYS A 530 -20.68 -4.82 34.62
CA LYS A 530 -19.24 -5.03 34.62
C LYS A 530 -18.66 -4.70 33.27
N GLU A 531 -17.58 -3.94 33.28
CA GLU A 531 -16.82 -3.61 32.08
C GLU A 531 -15.35 -3.98 32.25
N TRP A 532 -14.75 -4.46 31.17
CA TRP A 532 -13.34 -4.83 31.11
C TRP A 532 -12.65 -4.00 30.05
N ILE A 533 -11.64 -3.26 30.46
CA ILE A 533 -10.78 -2.48 29.56
C ILE A 533 -9.46 -3.20 29.44
N ASP A 534 -9.13 -3.60 28.21
CA ASP A 534 -7.88 -4.28 27.93
C ASP A 534 -6.70 -3.30 27.91
N ILE A 535 -5.60 -3.72 28.52
CA ILE A 535 -4.30 -3.05 28.45
C ILE A 535 -3.34 -4.00 27.76
N ASN A 536 -2.68 -3.57 26.70
CA ASN A 536 -1.74 -4.41 25.97
C ASN A 536 -0.38 -3.73 25.86
N VAL A 537 0.68 -4.50 26.04
CA VAL A 537 2.06 -4.07 25.83
C VAL A 537 2.76 -5.03 24.89
N LYS A 538 3.44 -4.46 23.88
CA LYS A 538 4.08 -5.20 22.80
C LYS A 538 5.46 -4.63 22.52
N THR A 539 6.43 -5.51 22.27
CA THR A 539 7.76 -5.16 21.77
C THR A 539 7.89 -5.51 20.28
N ASN A 540 8.81 -4.88 19.54
CA ASN A 540 9.02 -5.25 18.13
C ASN A 540 9.59 -6.66 17.96
N ASN A 541 10.22 -7.17 19.02
CA ASN A 541 10.79 -8.51 19.11
C ASN A 541 9.73 -9.59 19.36
N GLY A 542 8.45 -9.20 19.43
CA GLY A 542 7.30 -10.10 19.55
C GLY A 542 7.02 -10.60 20.97
N LYS A 543 7.64 -10.03 22.01
CA LYS A 543 7.19 -10.22 23.40
C LYS A 543 5.94 -9.37 23.62
N GLU A 544 4.91 -9.97 24.20
CA GLU A 544 3.61 -9.34 24.46
C GLU A 544 3.15 -9.66 25.88
N ALA A 545 2.49 -8.71 26.53
CA ALA A 545 1.85 -8.85 27.83
C ALA A 545 0.49 -8.13 27.80
N SER A 546 -0.49 -8.70 28.48
CA SER A 546 -1.86 -8.16 28.56
C SER A 546 -2.29 -8.04 30.02
N GLY A 547 -3.03 -6.99 30.32
CA GLY A 547 -3.67 -6.72 31.59
C GLY A 547 -5.11 -6.24 31.35
N ASN A 548 -5.85 -6.01 32.43
CA ASN A 548 -7.17 -5.40 32.33
C ASN A 548 -7.52 -4.54 33.54
N ILE A 549 -8.46 -3.64 33.30
CA ILE A 549 -9.16 -2.86 34.32
C ILE A 549 -10.60 -3.40 34.36
N GLU A 550 -11.00 -3.93 35.51
CA GLU A 550 -12.38 -4.41 35.73
C GLU A 550 -13.14 -3.35 36.53
N LEU A 551 -14.13 -2.71 35.91
CA LEU A 551 -15.10 -1.83 36.56
C LEU A 551 -16.31 -2.66 36.98
N THR A 552 -16.72 -2.57 38.23
CA THR A 552 -17.98 -3.13 38.75
C THR A 552 -18.85 -2.00 39.28
N VAL A 553 -20.03 -1.83 38.70
CA VAL A 553 -20.99 -0.79 39.09
C VAL A 553 -21.80 -1.27 40.29
N GLY A 554 -21.71 -0.50 41.37
CA GLY A 554 -22.39 -0.77 42.62
C GLY A 554 -23.90 -0.63 42.51
N PHE A 555 -24.62 -1.22 43.45
CA PHE A 555 -26.08 -1.13 43.56
C PHE A 555 -26.50 -0.96 45.02
N HIS A 556 -27.69 -0.42 45.23
CA HIS A 556 -28.29 -0.33 46.56
C HIS A 556 -29.75 -0.78 46.52
N GLU A 557 -30.06 -1.91 47.17
CA GLU A 557 -31.44 -2.34 47.35
C GLU A 557 -32.01 -1.80 48.66
N VAL A 558 -33.19 -1.18 48.58
CA VAL A 558 -33.98 -0.81 49.75
C VAL A 558 -35.16 -1.78 49.84
N ASP A 559 -35.33 -2.44 50.99
CA ASP A 559 -36.46 -3.36 51.17
C ASP A 559 -37.81 -2.61 51.24
N PHE A 560 -38.91 -3.34 51.12
CA PHE A 560 -40.28 -2.78 51.11
C PHE A 560 -40.65 -2.03 52.41
N ASP A 561 -39.89 -2.24 53.49
CA ASP A 561 -40.05 -1.60 54.79
C ASP A 561 -39.08 -0.41 54.99
N MET A 562 -38.38 0.03 53.93
CA MET A 562 -37.37 1.09 53.93
C MET A 562 -36.15 0.79 54.82
N ASN A 563 -35.83 -0.48 55.06
CA ASN A 563 -34.57 -0.88 55.67
C ASN A 563 -33.51 -1.11 54.59
N ALA A 564 -32.24 -0.89 54.95
CA ALA A 564 -31.11 -1.16 54.07
C ALA A 564 -31.06 -2.67 53.72
N GLY A 565 -31.20 -2.98 52.43
CA GLY A 565 -31.02 -4.31 51.84
C GLY A 565 -29.55 -4.58 51.49
N ASP A 566 -29.32 -5.44 50.49
CA ASP A 566 -27.98 -5.70 49.97
C ASP A 566 -27.46 -4.48 49.19
N ALA A 567 -26.20 -4.13 49.42
CA ALA A 567 -25.55 -3.00 48.76
C ALA A 567 -24.12 -3.38 48.38
N SER A 568 -23.69 -2.97 47.20
CA SER A 568 -22.30 -3.10 46.75
C SER A 568 -21.76 -1.72 46.32
N PRO A 569 -20.51 -1.39 46.66
CA PRO A 569 -19.88 -0.16 46.19
C PRO A 569 -19.47 -0.27 44.72
N ASP A 570 -19.25 0.87 44.07
CA ASP A 570 -18.49 0.90 42.81
C ASP A 570 -17.04 0.46 43.10
N GLU A 571 -16.52 -0.47 42.31
CA GLU A 571 -15.18 -1.06 42.50
C GLU A 571 -14.42 -1.10 41.17
N ILE A 572 -13.13 -0.76 41.23
CA ILE A 572 -12.21 -0.86 40.10
C ILE A 572 -11.03 -1.73 40.50
N GLU A 573 -10.82 -2.83 39.79
CA GLU A 573 -9.65 -3.69 39.96
C GLU A 573 -8.68 -3.53 38.78
N PHE A 574 -7.40 -3.30 39.08
CA PHE A 574 -6.34 -3.21 38.08
C PHE A 574 -5.48 -4.47 38.08
N ARG A 575 -5.35 -5.13 36.92
CA ARG A 575 -4.53 -6.34 36.75
C ARG A 575 -3.47 -6.09 35.69
N TYR A 576 -2.23 -5.85 36.13
CA TYR A 576 -1.14 -5.35 35.26
C TYR A 576 0.26 -5.92 35.59
N ASP A 577 0.35 -7.00 36.37
CA ASP A 577 1.63 -7.56 36.82
C ASP A 577 2.53 -7.98 35.64
N ASP A 578 1.98 -8.69 34.65
CA ASP A 578 2.73 -9.16 33.48
C ASP A 578 3.22 -7.99 32.60
N ILE A 579 2.46 -6.90 32.56
CA ILE A 579 2.84 -5.66 31.86
C ILE A 579 4.08 -5.06 32.51
N ILE A 580 4.11 -4.96 33.84
CA ILE A 580 5.24 -4.40 34.59
C ILE A 580 6.49 -5.26 34.43
N ILE A 581 6.35 -6.58 34.40
CA ILE A 581 7.48 -7.48 34.14
C ILE A 581 8.09 -7.17 32.77
N LEU A 582 7.26 -7.06 31.74
CA LEU A 582 7.74 -6.80 30.38
C LEU A 582 8.39 -5.43 30.23
N ILE A 583 7.80 -4.38 30.83
CA ILE A 583 8.37 -3.03 30.81
C ILE A 583 9.71 -2.99 31.54
N ASN A 584 9.81 -3.60 32.73
CA ASN A 584 11.07 -3.63 33.48
C ASN A 584 12.16 -4.43 32.75
N ASP A 585 11.80 -5.52 32.08
CA ASP A 585 12.73 -6.29 31.25
C ASP A 585 13.24 -5.46 30.07
N PHE A 586 12.35 -4.73 29.39
CA PHE A 586 12.73 -3.79 28.33
C PHE A 586 13.68 -2.71 28.86
N VAL A 587 13.33 -2.01 29.94
CA VAL A 587 14.15 -0.94 30.52
C VAL A 587 15.52 -1.46 30.97
N ARG A 588 15.59 -2.69 31.50
CA ARG A 588 16.86 -3.33 31.86
C ARG A 588 17.73 -3.58 30.62
N GLU A 589 17.17 -4.17 29.57
CA GLU A 589 17.88 -4.44 28.30
C GLU A 589 18.43 -3.13 27.69
N GLN A 590 17.62 -2.06 27.68
CA GLN A 590 18.04 -0.74 27.19
C GLN A 590 19.19 -0.14 28.03
N ASN A 591 19.12 -0.27 29.36
CA ASN A 591 20.18 0.20 30.25
C ASN A 591 21.51 -0.59 30.10
N GLU A 592 21.47 -1.87 29.71
CA GLU A 592 22.68 -2.64 29.44
C GLU A 592 23.40 -2.11 28.20
N ILE A 593 22.66 -1.81 27.13
CA ILE A 593 23.20 -1.26 25.88
C ILE A 593 23.72 0.16 26.10
N LYS A 594 22.98 0.96 26.87
CA LYS A 594 23.35 2.34 27.25
C LYS A 594 24.79 2.43 27.80
N GLN A 595 25.23 1.46 28.59
CA GLN A 595 26.59 1.46 29.18
C GLN A 595 27.72 1.48 28.15
N GLU A 596 27.50 0.96 26.94
CA GLU A 596 28.51 1.04 25.87
C GLU A 596 28.55 2.45 25.26
N TYR A 597 27.39 3.08 25.10
CA TYR A 597 27.25 4.44 24.58
C TYR A 597 27.72 5.51 25.59
N GLU A 598 27.61 5.27 26.90
CA GLU A 598 28.21 6.16 27.93
C GLU A 598 29.74 6.22 27.79
N LYS A 599 30.39 5.08 27.56
CA LYS A 599 31.85 5.04 27.33
C LYS A 599 32.24 5.73 26.02
N LEU A 600 31.40 5.60 24.99
CA LEU A 600 31.59 6.29 23.72
C LEU A 600 31.49 7.80 23.91
N TYR A 601 30.46 8.29 24.61
CA TYR A 601 30.29 9.70 24.93
C TYR A 601 31.52 10.24 25.68
N GLU A 602 31.97 9.58 26.75
CA GLU A 602 33.16 9.99 27.50
C GLU A 602 34.43 10.03 26.62
N ALA A 603 34.56 9.12 25.65
CA ALA A 603 35.70 9.10 24.75
C ALA A 603 35.67 10.24 23.73
N LEU A 604 34.48 10.60 23.23
CA LEU A 604 34.27 11.76 22.36
C LEU A 604 34.57 13.06 23.12
N GLU A 605 34.09 13.19 24.36
CA GLU A 605 34.32 14.36 25.22
C GLU A 605 35.81 14.59 25.49
N LYS A 606 36.54 13.54 25.86
CA LYS A 606 38.00 13.60 26.05
C LYS A 606 38.77 13.91 24.76
N ALA A 607 38.22 13.53 23.60
CA ALA A 607 38.82 13.83 22.30
C ALA A 607 38.65 15.30 21.91
N THR A 608 37.58 15.96 22.35
CA THR A 608 37.32 17.40 22.12
C THR A 608 38.03 18.33 23.10
N GLU A 609 38.40 17.87 24.29
CA GLU A 609 39.07 18.68 25.32
C GLU A 609 40.58 18.94 25.10
N ASN A 610 41.22 18.30 24.10
CA ASN A 610 42.68 18.37 23.82
C ASN A 610 43.01 18.96 22.44
#